data_AF-A0A454CAH5-F1
#
_entry.id   AF-A0A454CAH5-F1
#
_cell.length_a   1.000
_cell.length_b   1.000
_cell.length_c   1.000
_cell.angle_alpha   90.00
_cell.angle_beta   90.00
_cell.angle_gamma   90.00
#
_symmetry.space_group_name_H-M   'P 1'
#
loop_
_entity.id
_entity.type
_entity.pdbx_description
1 polymer ?
#
loop_
_entity_poly.entity_id
_entity_poly.type
_entity_poly.pdbx_seq_one_letter_code
_entity_poly.pdbx_strand_id
1 'polypeptide(L)'
;MKRKILLFTPLIIAGSLIPTTLTACNNEDSKLTKQLKAKQTFNNLKNKLQDLLNSEDAKDIDANKEINTLANTTIDDNSQIQDIESKTKTIEDAIESLTKKINDKKILIKLRQDFNKAKEDLKNLLESKEVADIEKEIELNTLNTTDIAKDSLQQEIQTKIQKIQDAIQSINKKINDKKLLNKEQQNLVEAKKTLENLIATEDAKAVGIDEAKKALDNNKNNKISTIEEIKKAINDLNDITAKLNQKIANKKQELLETFKKSKQDLEEYINKNLNENKFIKVKEKAQKTIEKFSNINKDNSSIKEIEDATSSIKEAKEVALKEEEGIKKLNEVLEYVNKKNELEELIKSSNTQSNEDAIKKAQKTLDDNKATNTDELSSKDFEEKRKNIEKAIIELKAAIEAIKKSKN
;
A
#
# COMPACT_ATOMS: atom_id res chain seq x y z
N MET A 1 21.49 -31.95 -38.99
CA MET A 1 21.39 -32.41 -40.39
C MET A 1 22.16 -33.72 -40.53
N LYS A 2 21.46 -34.80 -40.88
CA LYS A 2 22.00 -36.15 -41.13
C LYS A 2 22.30 -36.30 -42.62
N ARG A 3 23.48 -36.79 -43.00
CA ARG A 3 23.78 -37.35 -44.34
C ARG A 3 24.53 -38.67 -44.10
N LYS A 4 23.82 -39.80 -44.05
CA LYS A 4 23.50 -40.74 -45.14
C LYS A 4 24.73 -41.13 -45.97
N ILE A 5 25.38 -42.20 -45.51
CA ILE A 5 26.30 -43.07 -46.25
C ILE A 5 25.47 -43.86 -47.26
N LEU A 6 25.83 -43.82 -48.54
CA LEU A 6 25.21 -44.60 -49.60
C LEU A 6 26.25 -45.57 -50.17
N LEU A 7 25.89 -46.84 -50.12
CA LEU A 7 26.62 -48.01 -50.58
C LEU A 7 26.71 -48.04 -52.11
N PHE A 8 27.85 -48.47 -52.64
CA PHE A 8 27.94 -49.06 -53.98
C PHE A 8 28.87 -50.28 -53.92
N THR A 9 28.29 -51.45 -54.19
CA THR A 9 28.95 -52.73 -54.43
C THR A 9 29.42 -52.83 -55.89
N PRO A 10 30.32 -53.79 -56.19
CA PRO A 10 30.12 -54.57 -57.41
C PRO A 10 30.16 -56.08 -57.16
N LEU A 11 29.43 -56.80 -58.03
CA LEU A 11 29.19 -58.25 -58.01
C LEU A 11 29.63 -58.87 -59.36
N ILE A 12 30.55 -59.85 -59.27
CA ILE A 12 30.78 -61.08 -60.08
C ILE A 12 31.26 -61.01 -61.55
N ILE A 13 32.27 -61.85 -61.89
CA ILE A 13 32.30 -63.00 -62.85
C ILE A 13 33.75 -63.59 -62.77
N ALA A 14 34.02 -64.69 -62.06
CA ALA A 14 33.95 -66.14 -62.42
C ALA A 14 35.17 -66.70 -63.21
N GLY A 15 35.74 -67.80 -62.69
CA GLY A 15 36.70 -68.67 -63.41
C GLY A 15 37.67 -69.42 -62.49
N SER A 16 37.34 -70.67 -62.14
CA SER A 16 38.10 -71.59 -61.26
C SER A 16 39.34 -72.19 -61.91
N LEU A 17 40.39 -72.51 -61.12
CA LEU A 17 40.95 -73.86 -60.91
C LEU A 17 42.28 -73.78 -60.12
N ILE A 18 42.37 -74.56 -59.04
CA ILE A 18 43.55 -74.84 -58.19
C ILE A 18 44.12 -76.22 -58.63
N PRO A 19 45.41 -76.58 -58.45
CA PRO A 19 45.95 -76.90 -57.11
C PRO A 19 47.45 -76.57 -56.84
N THR A 20 47.71 -76.18 -55.58
CA THR A 20 48.85 -76.51 -54.66
C THR A 20 50.18 -77.01 -55.25
N THR A 21 51.37 -76.52 -54.92
CA THR A 21 51.99 -76.16 -53.62
C THR A 21 53.25 -75.29 -53.85
N LEU A 22 53.52 -74.31 -52.99
CA LEU A 22 54.81 -74.14 -52.28
C LEU A 22 54.78 -72.89 -51.38
N THR A 23 54.81 -73.13 -50.08
CA THR A 23 54.96 -72.13 -49.02
C THR A 23 56.44 -71.73 -48.94
N ALA A 24 56.76 -70.45 -49.21
CA ALA A 24 57.87 -69.67 -48.61
C ALA A 24 58.19 -68.38 -49.41
N CYS A 25 57.21 -67.51 -49.64
CA CYS A 25 57.43 -66.12 -50.06
C CYS A 25 56.22 -65.29 -49.59
N ASN A 26 56.16 -64.95 -48.30
CA ASN A 26 55.10 -64.07 -47.75
C ASN A 26 55.54 -63.28 -46.49
N ASN A 27 56.71 -63.57 -45.90
CA ASN A 27 57.16 -62.88 -44.69
C ASN A 27 58.03 -61.65 -44.97
N GLU A 28 58.86 -61.63 -46.02
CA GLU A 28 59.70 -60.47 -46.34
C GLU A 28 58.90 -59.33 -46.99
N ASP A 29 58.02 -59.62 -47.95
CA ASP A 29 57.15 -58.62 -48.58
C ASP A 29 56.16 -57.97 -47.58
N SER A 30 55.66 -58.75 -46.63
CA SER A 30 54.82 -58.28 -45.52
C SER A 30 55.60 -57.39 -44.54
N LYS A 31 56.87 -57.71 -44.27
CA LYS A 31 57.77 -56.94 -43.40
C LYS A 31 58.19 -55.62 -44.06
N LEU A 32 58.57 -55.64 -45.34
CA LEU A 32 58.90 -54.44 -46.13
C LEU A 32 57.71 -53.49 -46.22
N THR A 33 56.51 -54.02 -46.47
CA THR A 33 55.27 -53.23 -46.53
C THR A 33 54.94 -52.58 -45.17
N LYS A 34 55.13 -53.30 -44.06
CA LYS A 34 54.94 -52.74 -42.70
C LYS A 34 55.97 -51.66 -42.39
N GLN A 35 57.23 -51.88 -42.74
CA GLN A 35 58.31 -50.91 -42.58
C GLN A 35 58.03 -49.64 -43.39
N LEU A 36 57.60 -49.76 -44.64
CA LEU A 36 57.23 -48.62 -45.49
C LEU A 36 56.09 -47.80 -44.88
N LYS A 37 55.04 -48.46 -44.39
CA LYS A 37 53.93 -47.79 -43.69
C LYS A 37 54.40 -47.08 -42.41
N ALA A 38 55.27 -47.71 -41.63
CA ALA A 38 55.84 -47.10 -40.43
C ALA A 38 56.69 -45.86 -40.76
N LYS A 39 57.51 -45.91 -41.82
CA LYS A 39 58.27 -44.75 -42.32
C LYS A 39 57.33 -43.62 -42.76
N GLN A 40 56.24 -43.93 -43.47
CA GLN A 40 55.24 -42.95 -43.88
C GLN A 40 54.58 -42.28 -42.66
N THR A 41 54.15 -43.06 -41.67
CA THR A 41 53.58 -42.54 -40.42
C THR A 41 54.56 -41.63 -39.69
N PHE A 42 55.83 -42.07 -39.55
CA PHE A 42 56.89 -41.27 -38.95
C PHE A 42 57.05 -39.92 -39.65
N ASN A 43 57.19 -39.93 -40.99
CA ASN A 43 57.38 -38.70 -41.77
C ASN A 43 56.17 -37.75 -41.67
N ASN A 44 54.94 -38.31 -41.68
CA ASN A 44 53.72 -37.51 -41.51
C ASN A 44 53.66 -36.83 -40.13
N LEU A 45 53.99 -37.54 -39.06
CA LEU A 45 54.03 -36.98 -37.71
C LEU A 45 55.17 -35.97 -37.55
N LYS A 46 56.34 -36.23 -38.15
CA LYS A 46 57.46 -35.30 -38.17
C LYS A 46 57.09 -33.98 -38.84
N ASN A 47 56.39 -34.04 -39.98
CA ASN A 47 55.84 -32.85 -40.64
C ASN A 47 54.79 -32.14 -39.78
N LYS A 48 53.89 -32.88 -39.11
CA LYS A 48 52.90 -32.30 -38.20
C LYS A 48 53.56 -31.55 -37.03
N LEU A 49 54.64 -32.10 -36.45
CA LEU A 49 55.41 -31.42 -35.41
C LEU A 49 56.05 -30.13 -35.94
N GLN A 50 56.61 -30.18 -37.14
CA GLN A 50 57.16 -29.00 -37.82
C GLN A 50 56.09 -27.92 -38.07
N ASP A 51 54.90 -28.31 -38.54
CA ASP A 51 53.78 -27.39 -38.77
C ASP A 51 53.30 -26.75 -37.46
N LEU A 52 53.22 -27.53 -36.37
CA LEU A 52 52.88 -27.01 -35.05
C LEU A 52 53.92 -25.99 -34.56
N LEU A 53 55.22 -26.30 -34.69
CA LEU A 53 56.31 -25.39 -34.31
C LEU A 53 56.29 -24.08 -35.11
N ASN A 54 55.87 -24.13 -36.37
CA ASN A 54 55.76 -22.96 -37.25
C ASN A 54 54.43 -22.19 -37.10
N SER A 55 53.49 -22.70 -36.32
CA SER A 55 52.20 -22.04 -36.13
C SER A 55 52.34 -20.76 -35.31
N GLU A 56 51.51 -19.74 -35.61
CA GLU A 56 51.49 -18.50 -34.81
C GLU A 56 51.14 -18.76 -33.34
N ASP A 57 50.36 -19.82 -33.09
CA ASP A 57 50.00 -20.27 -31.75
C ASP A 57 51.21 -20.77 -30.92
N ALA A 58 52.25 -21.30 -31.59
CA ALA A 58 53.47 -21.78 -30.96
C ALA A 58 54.52 -20.69 -30.73
N LYS A 59 54.31 -19.48 -31.27
CA LYS A 59 55.19 -18.34 -31.07
C LYS A 59 55.38 -18.04 -29.59
N ASP A 60 56.57 -17.63 -29.16
CA ASP A 60 56.89 -17.31 -27.75
C ASP A 60 56.67 -18.44 -26.73
N ILE A 61 56.47 -19.68 -27.19
CA ILE A 61 56.48 -20.87 -26.32
C ILE A 61 57.92 -21.39 -26.25
N ASP A 62 58.37 -21.76 -25.04
CA ASP A 62 59.60 -22.52 -24.91
C ASP A 62 59.40 -23.94 -25.48
N ALA A 63 59.76 -24.09 -26.74
CA ALA A 63 59.66 -25.34 -27.50
C ALA A 63 61.05 -25.98 -27.75
N ASN A 64 62.08 -25.60 -26.98
CA ASN A 64 63.46 -26.06 -27.21
C ASN A 64 63.59 -27.59 -27.19
N LYS A 65 62.85 -28.26 -26.29
CA LYS A 65 62.82 -29.73 -26.22
C LYS A 65 62.26 -30.33 -27.51
N GLU A 66 61.15 -29.81 -28.00
CA GLU A 66 60.44 -30.32 -29.18
C GLU A 66 61.18 -29.99 -30.48
N ILE A 67 61.82 -28.82 -30.57
CA ILE A 67 62.74 -28.44 -31.65
C ILE A 67 63.91 -29.43 -31.72
N ASN A 68 64.55 -29.72 -30.58
CA ASN A 68 65.64 -30.68 -30.51
C ASN A 68 65.17 -32.11 -30.90
N THR A 69 63.98 -32.52 -30.48
CA THR A 69 63.41 -33.81 -30.86
C THR A 69 63.19 -33.89 -32.38
N LEU A 70 62.65 -32.85 -33.00
CA LEU A 70 62.41 -32.78 -34.44
C LEU A 70 63.72 -32.90 -35.24
N ALA A 71 64.76 -32.17 -34.81
CA ALA A 71 66.05 -32.13 -35.49
C ALA A 71 66.80 -33.47 -35.39
N ASN A 72 66.85 -34.06 -34.19
CA ASN A 72 67.73 -35.20 -33.91
C ASN A 72 67.07 -36.57 -34.11
N THR A 73 65.75 -36.63 -34.22
CA THR A 73 65.04 -37.90 -34.46
C THR A 73 64.94 -38.15 -35.96
N THR A 74 65.79 -39.03 -36.48
CA THR A 74 65.88 -39.36 -37.92
C THR A 74 65.75 -40.86 -38.15
N ILE A 75 65.20 -41.22 -39.31
CA ILE A 75 65.18 -42.58 -39.84
C ILE A 75 65.84 -42.55 -41.22
N ASP A 76 66.45 -43.66 -41.60
CA ASP A 76 67.05 -43.87 -42.91
C ASP A 76 66.44 -45.10 -43.58
N ASP A 77 66.95 -45.45 -44.76
CA ASP A 77 66.42 -46.57 -45.51
C ASP A 77 66.64 -47.93 -44.84
N ASN A 78 67.64 -48.04 -43.97
CA ASN A 78 68.07 -49.26 -43.30
C ASN A 78 67.47 -49.42 -41.89
N SER A 79 66.77 -48.40 -41.38
CA SER A 79 66.21 -48.37 -40.03
C SER A 79 65.23 -49.50 -39.78
N GLN A 80 65.44 -50.29 -38.73
CA GLN A 80 64.59 -51.43 -38.38
C GLN A 80 63.19 -50.98 -37.92
N ILE A 81 62.18 -51.83 -38.12
CA ILE A 81 60.78 -51.52 -37.75
C ILE A 81 60.63 -51.07 -36.29
N GLN A 82 61.30 -51.76 -35.35
CA GLN A 82 61.26 -51.42 -33.92
C GLN A 82 61.87 -50.05 -33.62
N ASP A 83 62.94 -49.68 -34.33
CA ASP A 83 63.57 -48.36 -34.22
C ASP A 83 62.66 -47.26 -34.77
N ILE A 84 62.03 -47.51 -35.93
CA ILE A 84 61.04 -46.59 -36.51
C ILE A 84 59.87 -46.39 -35.55
N GLU A 85 59.33 -47.45 -34.96
CA GLU A 85 58.22 -47.37 -33.99
C GLU A 85 58.61 -46.58 -32.73
N SER A 86 59.80 -46.82 -32.18
CA SER A 86 60.30 -46.09 -31.00
C SER A 86 60.52 -44.59 -31.28
N LYS A 87 61.13 -44.27 -32.43
CA LYS A 87 61.32 -42.89 -32.89
C LYS A 87 59.99 -42.20 -33.23
N THR A 88 59.03 -42.94 -33.77
CA THR A 88 57.66 -42.45 -34.01
C THR A 88 57.01 -42.02 -32.71
N LYS A 89 57.08 -42.86 -31.67
CA LYS A 89 56.54 -42.53 -30.35
C LYS A 89 57.21 -41.29 -29.73
N THR A 90 58.52 -41.14 -29.93
CA THR A 90 59.25 -39.94 -29.48
C THR A 90 58.74 -38.64 -30.14
N ILE A 91 58.37 -38.70 -31.43
CA ILE A 91 57.73 -37.59 -32.13
C ILE A 91 56.29 -37.35 -31.64
N GLU A 92 55.52 -38.41 -31.39
CA GLU A 92 54.16 -38.32 -30.82
C GLU A 92 54.16 -37.62 -29.46
N ASP A 93 55.04 -38.02 -28.55
CA ASP A 93 55.18 -37.42 -27.22
C ASP A 93 55.55 -35.92 -27.33
N ALA A 94 56.39 -35.55 -28.30
CA ALA A 94 56.74 -34.15 -28.56
C ALA A 94 55.56 -33.33 -29.11
N ILE A 95 54.74 -33.91 -30.00
CA ILE A 95 53.51 -33.30 -30.50
C ILE A 95 52.53 -33.07 -29.36
N GLU A 96 52.32 -34.07 -28.50
CA GLU A 96 51.42 -33.96 -27.34
C GLU A 96 51.90 -32.87 -26.37
N SER A 97 53.21 -32.84 -26.08
CA SER A 97 53.82 -31.85 -25.20
C SER A 97 53.66 -30.41 -25.74
N LEU A 98 53.98 -30.17 -27.01
CA LEU A 98 53.83 -28.85 -27.64
C LEU A 98 52.36 -28.42 -27.71
N THR A 99 51.47 -29.34 -28.10
CA THR A 99 50.02 -29.07 -28.16
C THR A 99 49.49 -28.65 -26.78
N LYS A 100 49.94 -29.31 -25.71
CA LYS A 100 49.59 -28.93 -24.34
C LYS A 100 50.09 -27.52 -24.01
N LYS A 101 51.35 -27.20 -24.30
CA LYS A 101 51.92 -25.85 -24.08
C LYS A 101 51.14 -24.76 -24.83
N ILE A 102 50.74 -25.02 -26.07
CA ILE A 102 49.92 -24.11 -26.89
C ILE A 102 48.57 -23.85 -26.21
N ASN A 103 47.88 -24.91 -25.78
CA ASN A 103 46.60 -24.78 -25.10
C ASN A 103 46.71 -24.04 -23.77
N ASP A 104 47.75 -24.33 -22.97
CA ASP A 104 48.02 -23.65 -21.71
C ASP A 104 48.26 -22.15 -21.91
N LYS A 105 48.98 -21.76 -22.98
CA LYS A 105 49.18 -20.36 -23.37
C LYS A 105 47.86 -19.67 -23.75
N LYS A 106 47.01 -20.32 -24.55
CA LYS A 106 45.70 -19.76 -24.96
C LYS A 106 44.80 -19.50 -23.76
N ILE A 107 44.73 -20.45 -22.81
CA ILE A 107 43.98 -20.30 -21.56
C ILE A 107 44.51 -19.10 -20.77
N LEU A 108 45.83 -18.97 -20.66
CA LEU A 108 46.46 -17.88 -19.93
C LEU A 108 46.14 -16.51 -20.53
N ILE A 109 46.15 -16.38 -21.86
CA ILE A 109 45.78 -15.14 -22.57
C ILE A 109 44.33 -14.74 -22.21
N LYS A 110 43.40 -15.70 -22.28
CA LYS A 110 41.99 -15.45 -21.95
C LYS A 110 41.82 -15.03 -20.48
N LEU A 111 42.47 -15.72 -19.54
CA LEU A 111 42.42 -15.36 -18.12
C LEU A 111 42.95 -13.94 -17.86
N ARG A 112 44.00 -13.51 -18.57
CA ARG A 112 44.52 -12.13 -18.46
C ARG A 112 43.51 -11.09 -18.97
N GLN A 113 42.80 -11.40 -20.05
CA GLN A 113 41.73 -10.53 -20.56
C GLN A 113 40.56 -10.44 -19.57
N ASP A 114 40.12 -11.58 -19.03
CA ASP A 114 39.05 -11.65 -18.04
C ASP A 114 39.42 -10.91 -16.75
N PHE A 115 40.69 -11.01 -16.31
CA PHE A 115 41.21 -10.24 -15.18
C PHE A 115 41.15 -8.73 -15.42
N ASN A 116 41.66 -8.26 -16.56
CA ASN A 116 41.63 -6.83 -16.89
C ASN A 116 40.21 -6.30 -16.96
N LYS A 117 39.29 -7.08 -17.54
CA LYS A 117 37.88 -6.72 -17.61
C LYS A 117 37.25 -6.62 -16.22
N ALA A 118 37.43 -7.63 -15.37
CA ALA A 118 36.89 -7.61 -14.00
C ALA A 118 37.44 -6.43 -13.19
N LYS A 119 38.74 -6.10 -13.35
CA LYS A 119 39.38 -4.97 -12.66
C LYS A 119 38.79 -3.62 -13.12
N GLU A 120 38.55 -3.48 -14.43
CA GLU A 120 37.90 -2.29 -15.00
C GLU A 120 36.42 -2.17 -14.59
N ASP A 121 35.68 -3.28 -14.55
CA ASP A 121 34.30 -3.31 -14.07
C ASP A 121 34.22 -2.84 -12.59
N LEU A 122 35.11 -3.32 -11.73
CA LEU A 122 35.21 -2.87 -10.33
C LEU A 122 35.54 -1.38 -10.23
N LYS A 123 36.50 -0.90 -11.02
CA LYS A 123 36.88 0.52 -11.05
C LYS A 123 35.70 1.41 -11.42
N ASN A 124 35.02 1.11 -12.53
CA ASN A 124 33.87 1.87 -13.00
C ASN A 124 32.74 1.90 -11.96
N LEU A 125 32.51 0.79 -11.26
CA LEU A 125 31.53 0.73 -10.19
C LEU A 125 31.89 1.62 -9.00
N LEU A 126 33.17 1.67 -8.60
CA LEU A 126 33.67 2.48 -7.50
C LEU A 126 33.71 3.99 -7.79
N GLU A 127 33.80 4.37 -9.06
CA GLU A 127 33.73 5.75 -9.56
C GLU A 127 32.29 6.23 -9.82
N SER A 128 31.32 5.31 -9.80
CA SER A 128 29.92 5.65 -10.04
C SER A 128 29.33 6.56 -8.95
N LYS A 129 28.34 7.38 -9.31
CA LYS A 129 27.62 8.23 -8.36
C LYS A 129 26.79 7.43 -7.35
N GLU A 130 26.43 6.19 -7.66
CA GLU A 130 25.62 5.33 -6.79
C GLU A 130 26.34 4.94 -5.49
N VAL A 131 27.68 5.02 -5.47
CA VAL A 131 28.52 4.68 -4.31
C VAL A 131 29.11 5.89 -3.60
N ALA A 132 28.61 7.10 -3.86
CA ALA A 132 29.14 8.33 -3.26
C ALA A 132 29.10 8.30 -1.71
N ASP A 133 27.99 7.81 -1.15
CA ASP A 133 27.75 7.74 0.29
C ASP A 133 27.85 6.30 0.85
N ILE A 134 28.64 5.45 0.19
CA ILE A 134 28.83 4.04 0.57
C ILE A 134 30.27 3.82 1.00
N GLU A 135 30.46 3.18 2.16
CA GLU A 135 31.77 2.73 2.62
C GLU A 135 32.34 1.67 1.66
N LYS A 136 33.49 2.00 1.05
CA LYS A 136 34.09 1.24 -0.05
C LYS A 136 35.59 0.96 0.11
N GLU A 137 36.12 1.09 1.33
CA GLU A 137 37.56 0.95 1.61
C GLU A 137 38.09 -0.44 1.24
N ILE A 138 37.36 -1.50 1.59
CA ILE A 138 37.73 -2.88 1.30
C ILE A 138 37.82 -3.13 -0.22
N GLU A 139 36.84 -2.64 -0.96
CA GLU A 139 36.75 -2.81 -2.41
C GLU A 139 37.82 -1.97 -3.13
N LEU A 140 38.10 -0.76 -2.65
CA LEU A 140 39.19 0.09 -3.15
C LEU A 140 40.57 -0.53 -2.90
N ASN A 141 40.78 -1.09 -1.71
CA ASN A 141 42.00 -1.84 -1.39
C ASN A 141 42.16 -3.07 -2.32
N THR A 142 41.06 -3.78 -2.59
CA THR A 142 41.07 -4.91 -3.53
C THR A 142 41.46 -4.46 -4.94
N LEU A 143 40.91 -3.35 -5.44
CA LEU A 143 41.26 -2.78 -6.74
C LEU A 143 42.75 -2.43 -6.85
N ASN A 144 43.29 -1.79 -5.80
CA ASN A 144 44.65 -1.25 -5.79
C ASN A 144 45.73 -2.30 -5.58
N THR A 145 45.44 -3.35 -4.80
CA THR A 145 46.44 -4.36 -4.42
C THR A 145 46.38 -5.64 -5.24
N THR A 146 45.27 -5.90 -5.94
CA THR A 146 45.13 -7.10 -6.76
C THR A 146 45.69 -6.84 -8.15
N ASP A 147 46.86 -7.40 -8.43
CA ASP A 147 47.50 -7.31 -9.75
C ASP A 147 48.11 -8.65 -10.18
N ILE A 148 48.40 -8.82 -11.47
CA ILE A 148 48.97 -10.05 -12.03
C ILE A 148 50.36 -9.80 -12.63
N ALA A 149 51.31 -10.69 -12.36
CA ALA A 149 52.64 -10.63 -12.97
C ALA A 149 52.63 -11.29 -14.36
N LYS A 150 53.67 -11.04 -15.15
CA LYS A 150 53.82 -11.63 -16.50
C LYS A 150 53.94 -13.16 -16.45
N ASP A 151 54.48 -13.69 -15.37
CA ASP A 151 54.74 -15.11 -15.10
C ASP A 151 53.73 -15.75 -14.14
N SER A 152 52.69 -15.02 -13.72
CA SER A 152 51.62 -15.57 -12.88
C SER A 152 51.00 -16.84 -13.46
N LEU A 153 50.76 -17.81 -12.59
CA LEU A 153 50.16 -19.11 -12.94
C LEU A 153 48.66 -18.96 -13.21
N GLN A 154 48.09 -19.89 -13.99
CA GLN A 154 46.65 -19.88 -14.31
C GLN A 154 45.76 -19.86 -13.06
N GLN A 155 46.05 -20.71 -12.07
CA GLN A 155 45.30 -20.76 -10.81
C GLN A 155 45.39 -19.46 -10.02
N GLU A 156 46.55 -18.81 -10.00
CA GLU A 156 46.75 -17.53 -9.33
C GLU A 156 45.88 -16.43 -9.96
N ILE A 157 45.83 -16.36 -11.29
CA ILE A 157 44.99 -15.40 -12.01
C ILE A 157 43.50 -15.68 -11.73
N GLN A 158 43.09 -16.95 -11.74
CA GLN A 158 41.71 -17.34 -11.40
C GLN A 158 41.31 -16.91 -9.99
N THR A 159 42.17 -17.14 -8.99
CA THR A 159 41.93 -16.68 -7.61
C THR A 159 41.81 -15.16 -7.52
N LYS A 160 42.66 -14.43 -8.25
CA LYS A 160 42.63 -12.96 -8.30
C LYS A 160 41.37 -12.43 -8.99
N ILE A 161 40.90 -13.08 -10.05
CA ILE A 161 39.61 -12.77 -10.68
C ILE A 161 38.47 -12.96 -9.68
N GLN A 162 38.44 -14.09 -8.96
CA GLN A 162 37.39 -14.37 -7.98
C GLN A 162 37.38 -13.30 -6.87
N LYS A 163 38.54 -12.91 -6.36
CA LYS A 163 38.66 -11.85 -5.34
C LYS A 163 38.06 -10.51 -5.82
N ILE A 164 38.27 -10.15 -7.09
CA ILE A 164 37.68 -8.95 -7.70
C ILE A 164 36.16 -9.12 -7.84
N GLN A 165 35.69 -10.29 -8.25
CA GLN A 165 34.26 -10.59 -8.37
C GLN A 165 33.55 -10.52 -7.02
N ASP A 166 34.16 -11.03 -5.96
CA ASP A 166 33.62 -10.95 -4.59
C ASP A 166 33.52 -9.48 -4.14
N ALA A 167 34.51 -8.64 -4.46
CA ALA A 167 34.44 -7.20 -4.20
C ALA A 167 33.31 -6.52 -4.99
N ILE A 168 33.11 -6.87 -6.26
CA ILE A 168 31.98 -6.38 -7.08
C ILE A 168 30.64 -6.80 -6.46
N GLN A 169 30.51 -8.04 -5.99
CA GLN A 169 29.29 -8.50 -5.33
C GLN A 169 29.04 -7.76 -4.01
N SER A 170 30.08 -7.56 -3.20
CA SER A 170 30.03 -6.81 -1.94
C SER A 170 29.50 -5.38 -2.14
N ILE A 171 30.09 -4.61 -3.06
CA ILE A 171 29.66 -3.23 -3.30
C ILE A 171 28.24 -3.17 -3.88
N ASN A 172 27.87 -4.09 -4.78
CA ASN A 172 26.50 -4.17 -5.30
C ASN A 172 25.47 -4.47 -4.19
N LYS A 173 25.83 -5.34 -3.23
CA LYS A 173 24.99 -5.58 -2.04
C LYS A 173 24.81 -4.29 -1.24
N LYS A 174 25.90 -3.57 -0.96
CA LYS A 174 25.84 -2.26 -0.24
C LYS A 174 24.97 -1.23 -0.97
N ILE A 175 25.05 -1.16 -2.31
CA ILE A 175 24.20 -0.29 -3.13
C ILE A 175 22.72 -0.65 -2.94
N ASN A 176 22.37 -1.93 -3.01
CA ASN A 176 21.00 -2.39 -2.85
C ASN A 176 20.46 -2.15 -1.43
N ASP A 177 21.28 -2.42 -0.40
CA ASP A 177 20.93 -2.17 1.00
C ASP A 177 20.67 -0.66 1.22
N LYS A 178 21.49 0.21 0.65
CA LYS A 178 21.30 1.67 0.70
C LYS A 178 20.03 2.13 -0.03
N LYS A 179 19.75 1.58 -1.22
CA LYS A 179 18.52 1.88 -1.97
C LYS A 179 17.27 1.50 -1.16
N LEU A 180 17.29 0.33 -0.54
CA LEU A 180 16.21 -0.14 0.32
C LEU A 180 16.04 0.75 1.56
N LEU A 181 17.14 1.09 2.23
CA LEU A 181 17.13 2.00 3.38
C LEU A 181 16.50 3.36 3.02
N ASN A 182 16.91 3.95 1.90
CA ASN A 182 16.37 5.23 1.44
C ASN A 182 14.85 5.15 1.17
N LYS A 183 14.37 4.06 0.58
CA LYS A 183 12.94 3.84 0.34
C LYS A 183 12.15 3.76 1.65
N GLU A 184 12.65 3.01 2.63
CA GLU A 184 11.97 2.89 3.92
C GLU A 184 12.00 4.22 4.70
N GLN A 185 13.07 5.00 4.57
CA GLN A 185 13.12 6.36 5.11
C GLN A 185 12.04 7.26 4.50
N GLN A 186 11.76 7.15 3.20
CA GLN A 186 10.65 7.88 2.56
C GLN A 186 9.30 7.43 3.09
N ASN A 187 9.06 6.11 3.20
CA ASN A 187 7.83 5.56 3.79
C ASN A 187 7.59 6.07 5.23
N LEU A 188 8.65 6.19 6.03
CA LEU A 188 8.57 6.75 7.38
C LEU A 188 8.15 8.22 7.37
N VAL A 189 8.67 9.02 6.44
CA VAL A 189 8.27 10.42 6.28
C VAL A 189 6.79 10.53 5.90
N GLU A 190 6.30 9.65 5.02
CA GLU A 190 4.89 9.60 4.62
C GLU A 190 3.96 9.21 5.79
N ALA A 191 4.34 8.21 6.58
CA ALA A 191 3.60 7.80 7.77
C ALA A 191 3.51 8.93 8.81
N LYS A 192 4.63 9.65 9.05
CA LYS A 192 4.65 10.84 9.92
C LYS A 192 3.70 11.91 9.43
N LYS A 193 3.79 12.28 8.15
CA LYS A 193 2.95 13.32 7.55
C LYS A 193 1.47 12.96 7.61
N THR A 194 1.12 11.70 7.42
CA THR A 194 -0.25 11.21 7.53
C THR A 194 -0.81 11.44 8.92
N LEU A 195 -0.05 11.06 9.97
CA LEU A 195 -0.46 11.26 11.35
C LEU A 195 -0.49 12.76 11.74
N GLU A 196 0.49 13.55 11.31
CA GLU A 196 0.51 15.00 11.52
C GLU A 196 -0.72 15.69 10.93
N ASN A 197 -1.08 15.35 9.68
CA ASN A 197 -2.27 15.86 9.02
C ASN A 197 -3.55 15.49 9.77
N LEU A 198 -3.64 14.24 10.26
CA LEU A 198 -4.80 13.80 11.03
C LEU A 198 -4.92 14.57 12.35
N ILE A 199 -3.83 14.71 13.11
CA ILE A 199 -3.78 15.45 14.38
C ILE A 199 -4.17 16.94 14.20
N ALA A 200 -3.90 17.52 13.04
CA ALA A 200 -4.23 18.91 12.75
C ALA A 200 -5.76 19.15 12.63
N THR A 201 -6.55 18.11 12.37
CA THR A 201 -8.01 18.23 12.22
C THR A 201 -8.71 18.53 13.55
N GLU A 202 -9.79 19.30 13.49
CA GLU A 202 -10.63 19.57 14.68
C GLU A 202 -11.28 18.30 15.23
N ASP A 203 -11.67 17.37 14.36
CA ASP A 203 -12.24 16.08 14.75
C ASP A 203 -11.25 15.25 15.59
N ALA A 204 -9.97 15.23 15.21
CA ALA A 204 -8.94 14.55 16.01
C ALA A 204 -8.74 15.23 17.37
N LYS A 205 -8.71 16.57 17.41
CA LYS A 205 -8.58 17.32 18.68
C LYS A 205 -9.75 17.02 19.62
N ALA A 206 -10.97 16.89 19.10
CA ALA A 206 -12.16 16.58 19.88
C ALA A 206 -12.11 15.21 20.58
N VAL A 207 -11.37 14.23 20.03
CA VAL A 207 -11.21 12.89 20.63
C VAL A 207 -9.89 12.68 21.37
N GLY A 208 -9.07 13.73 21.48
CA GLY A 208 -7.76 13.70 22.13
C GLY A 208 -6.63 13.18 21.24
N ILE A 209 -5.49 13.88 21.28
CA ILE A 209 -4.34 13.66 20.38
C ILE A 209 -3.03 13.34 21.12
N ASP A 210 -3.07 13.17 22.44
CA ASP A 210 -1.84 13.05 23.26
C ASP A 210 -1.04 11.79 22.93
N GLU A 211 -1.72 10.64 22.76
CA GLU A 211 -1.10 9.38 22.32
C GLU A 211 -0.44 9.53 20.94
N ALA A 212 -1.10 10.25 20.03
CA ALA A 212 -0.63 10.47 18.66
C ALA A 212 0.59 11.41 18.61
N LYS A 213 0.58 12.48 19.40
CA LYS A 213 1.74 13.37 19.57
C LYS A 213 2.93 12.63 20.18
N LYS A 214 2.70 11.82 21.22
CA LYS A 214 3.75 11.01 21.84
C LYS A 214 4.37 10.02 20.85
N ALA A 215 3.56 9.40 19.99
CA ALA A 215 4.06 8.51 18.94
C ALA A 215 4.93 9.23 17.91
N LEU A 216 4.56 10.46 17.51
CA LEU A 216 5.40 11.30 16.65
C LEU A 216 6.72 11.68 17.32
N ASP A 217 6.67 12.13 18.58
CA ASP A 217 7.86 12.55 19.33
C ASP A 217 8.85 11.39 19.52
N ASN A 218 8.35 10.19 19.83
CA ASN A 218 9.19 8.98 19.95
C ASN A 218 9.92 8.63 18.64
N ASN A 219 9.35 9.02 17.49
CA ASN A 219 9.90 8.77 16.17
C ASN A 219 10.56 10.01 15.54
N LYS A 220 10.80 11.08 16.31
CA LYS A 220 11.31 12.37 15.82
C LYS A 220 12.76 12.32 15.33
N ASN A 221 13.60 11.53 15.99
CA ASN A 221 15.03 11.45 15.68
C ASN A 221 15.28 10.51 14.50
N ASN A 222 15.69 11.11 13.37
CA ASN A 222 15.91 10.45 12.08
C ASN A 222 17.19 9.58 12.01
N LYS A 223 17.73 9.15 13.16
CA LYS A 223 18.91 8.26 13.26
C LYS A 223 18.50 6.79 13.33
N ILE A 224 17.37 6.44 12.73
CA ILE A 224 17.00 5.04 12.59
C ILE A 224 17.95 4.44 11.55
N SER A 225 18.85 3.60 12.05
CA SER A 225 20.05 3.19 11.31
C SER A 225 19.88 1.84 10.63
N THR A 226 18.80 1.12 10.98
CA THR A 226 18.48 -0.20 10.43
C THR A 226 17.08 -0.20 9.80
N ILE A 227 16.90 -1.07 8.79
CA ILE A 227 15.63 -1.23 8.09
C ILE A 227 14.55 -1.75 9.06
N GLU A 228 14.92 -2.64 9.97
CA GLU A 228 14.03 -3.24 10.97
C GLU A 228 13.43 -2.20 11.91
N GLU A 229 14.26 -1.29 12.42
CA GLU A 229 13.79 -0.20 13.28
C GLU A 229 12.88 0.77 12.51
N ILE A 230 13.17 1.05 11.23
CA ILE A 230 12.31 1.92 10.41
C ILE A 230 10.94 1.29 10.22
N LYS A 231 10.89 0.00 9.88
CA LYS A 231 9.64 -0.74 9.72
C LYS A 231 8.83 -0.76 11.02
N LYS A 232 9.49 -0.94 12.16
CA LYS A 232 8.83 -0.86 13.47
C LYS A 232 8.23 0.53 13.70
N ALA A 233 8.98 1.61 13.43
CA ALA A 233 8.48 2.97 13.54
C ALA A 233 7.28 3.25 12.63
N ILE A 234 7.33 2.80 11.37
CA ILE A 234 6.21 2.90 10.42
C ILE A 234 4.96 2.21 10.97
N ASN A 235 5.11 0.97 11.46
CA ASN A 235 3.99 0.21 12.02
C ASN A 235 3.40 0.90 13.26
N ASP A 236 4.25 1.37 14.18
CA ASP A 236 3.81 2.08 15.38
C ASP A 236 3.01 3.35 15.01
N LEU A 237 3.45 4.12 13.99
CA LEU A 237 2.73 5.31 13.51
C LEU A 237 1.40 4.96 12.83
N ASN A 238 1.38 3.91 12.00
CA ASN A 238 0.18 3.46 11.30
C ASN A 238 -0.88 2.92 12.27
N ASP A 239 -0.47 2.15 13.28
CA ASP A 239 -1.36 1.61 14.31
C ASP A 239 -2.03 2.73 15.11
N ILE A 240 -1.26 3.75 15.50
CA ILE A 240 -1.80 4.92 16.20
C ILE A 240 -2.71 5.76 15.30
N THR A 241 -2.37 5.90 14.01
CA THR A 241 -3.24 6.55 13.02
C THR A 241 -4.59 5.84 12.90
N ALA A 242 -4.59 4.51 12.80
CA ALA A 242 -5.80 3.70 12.72
C ALA A 242 -6.65 3.83 13.99
N LYS A 243 -6.03 3.77 15.17
CA LYS A 243 -6.72 3.96 16.46
C LYS A 243 -7.36 5.35 16.57
N LEU A 244 -6.67 6.41 16.15
CA LEU A 244 -7.21 7.77 16.20
C LEU A 244 -8.41 7.93 15.25
N ASN A 245 -8.31 7.43 14.01
CA ASN A 245 -9.43 7.41 13.08
C ASN A 245 -10.64 6.64 13.64
N GLN A 246 -10.41 5.51 14.32
CA GLN A 246 -11.47 4.75 14.96
C GLN A 246 -12.13 5.54 16.10
N LYS A 247 -11.35 6.24 16.94
CA LYS A 247 -11.89 7.12 17.99
C LYS A 247 -12.79 8.22 17.39
N ILE A 248 -12.36 8.86 16.30
CA ILE A 248 -13.15 9.87 15.56
C ILE A 248 -14.46 9.26 15.05
N ALA A 249 -14.39 8.13 14.36
CA ALA A 249 -15.56 7.47 13.79
C ALA A 249 -16.58 7.08 14.87
N ASN A 250 -16.11 6.52 15.98
CA ASN A 250 -16.96 6.15 17.11
C ASN A 250 -17.63 7.39 17.73
N LYS A 251 -16.89 8.50 17.89
CA LYS A 251 -17.46 9.73 18.44
C LYS A 251 -18.54 10.34 17.54
N LYS A 252 -18.31 10.35 16.21
CA LYS A 252 -19.32 10.78 15.23
C LYS A 252 -20.58 9.92 15.29
N GLN A 253 -20.43 8.61 15.42
CA GLN A 253 -21.55 7.67 15.54
C GLN A 253 -22.41 8.00 16.79
N GLU A 254 -21.77 8.13 17.96
CA GLU A 254 -22.44 8.46 19.23
C GLU A 254 -23.24 9.78 19.15
N LEU A 255 -22.60 10.83 18.60
CA LEU A 255 -23.22 12.14 18.45
C LEU A 255 -24.38 12.11 17.43
N LEU A 256 -24.22 11.36 16.34
CA LEU A 256 -25.27 11.24 15.32
C LEU A 256 -26.52 10.53 15.85
N GLU A 257 -26.35 9.54 16.72
CA GLU A 257 -27.48 8.88 17.40
C GLU A 257 -28.23 9.88 18.30
N THR A 258 -27.49 10.72 19.03
CA THR A 258 -28.06 11.79 19.86
C THR A 258 -28.80 12.84 19.02
N PHE A 259 -28.23 13.24 17.89
CA PHE A 259 -28.85 14.14 16.91
C PHE A 259 -30.18 13.57 16.40
N LYS A 260 -30.17 12.32 15.92
CA LYS A 260 -31.35 11.64 15.37
C LYS A 260 -32.48 11.57 16.40
N LYS A 261 -32.16 11.22 17.65
CA LYS A 261 -33.13 11.18 18.75
C LYS A 261 -33.73 12.56 19.01
N SER A 262 -32.90 13.60 19.09
CA SER A 262 -33.36 14.98 19.32
C SER A 262 -34.25 15.48 18.17
N LYS A 263 -33.92 15.11 16.93
CA LYS A 263 -34.72 15.43 15.74
C LYS A 263 -36.08 14.74 15.78
N GLN A 264 -36.11 13.43 16.05
CA GLN A 264 -37.36 12.68 16.19
C GLN A 264 -38.22 13.26 17.32
N ASP A 265 -37.62 13.58 18.46
CA ASP A 265 -38.30 14.17 19.62
C ASP A 265 -38.97 15.51 19.30
N LEU A 266 -38.41 16.30 18.37
CA LEU A 266 -39.00 17.55 17.88
C LEU A 266 -40.10 17.28 16.84
N GLU A 267 -39.87 16.37 15.90
CA GLU A 267 -40.87 15.96 14.90
C GLU A 267 -42.14 15.42 15.57
N GLU A 268 -41.99 14.56 16.59
CA GLU A 268 -43.12 14.04 17.36
C GLU A 268 -43.88 15.14 18.10
N TYR A 269 -43.15 16.08 18.70
CA TYR A 269 -43.77 17.21 19.40
C TYR A 269 -44.56 18.12 18.44
N ILE A 270 -43.99 18.44 17.28
CA ILE A 270 -44.69 19.21 16.24
C ILE A 270 -46.00 18.52 15.84
N ASN A 271 -45.96 17.21 15.61
CA ASN A 271 -47.11 16.45 15.14
C ASN A 271 -48.21 16.28 16.21
N LYS A 272 -47.82 16.09 17.47
CA LYS A 272 -48.74 15.84 18.59
C LYS A 272 -49.32 17.14 19.17
N ASN A 273 -48.51 18.19 19.31
CA ASN A 273 -48.86 19.39 20.08
C ASN A 273 -49.21 20.61 19.22
N LEU A 274 -48.66 20.71 18.00
CA LEU A 274 -48.79 21.89 17.15
C LEU A 274 -49.69 21.65 15.92
N ASN A 275 -50.68 20.76 16.06
CA ASN A 275 -51.61 20.41 14.98
C ASN A 275 -52.74 21.45 14.79
N GLU A 276 -53.08 22.23 15.82
CA GLU A 276 -54.11 23.26 15.75
C GLU A 276 -53.64 24.50 14.96
N ASN A 277 -54.56 25.13 14.24
CA ASN A 277 -54.27 26.29 13.38
C ASN A 277 -53.62 27.46 14.15
N LYS A 278 -53.96 27.63 15.43
CA LYS A 278 -53.38 28.68 16.29
C LYS A 278 -51.86 28.56 16.49
N PHE A 279 -51.29 27.37 16.26
CA PHE A 279 -49.86 27.10 16.41
C PHE A 279 -49.08 27.09 15.08
N ILE A 280 -49.69 27.45 13.95
CA ILE A 280 -49.07 27.29 12.61
C ILE A 280 -47.70 27.96 12.49
N LYS A 281 -47.52 29.16 13.06
CA LYS A 281 -46.24 29.89 13.03
C LYS A 281 -45.15 29.19 13.84
N VAL A 282 -45.50 28.62 15.00
CA VAL A 282 -44.58 27.86 15.86
C VAL A 282 -44.14 26.58 15.12
N LYS A 283 -45.10 25.89 14.51
CA LYS A 283 -44.86 24.70 13.69
C LYS A 283 -43.90 24.99 12.53
N GLU A 284 -44.15 26.03 11.74
CA GLU A 284 -43.29 26.40 10.61
C GLU A 284 -41.86 26.72 11.06
N LYS A 285 -41.71 27.45 12.17
CA LYS A 285 -40.39 27.80 12.73
C LYS A 285 -39.60 26.55 13.13
N ALA A 286 -40.25 25.60 13.80
CA ALA A 286 -39.64 24.34 14.22
C ALA A 286 -39.26 23.45 13.02
N GLN A 287 -40.14 23.35 12.01
CA GLN A 287 -39.89 22.59 10.78
C GLN A 287 -38.70 23.14 9.99
N LYS A 288 -38.60 24.47 9.84
CA LYS A 288 -37.46 25.12 9.18
C LYS A 288 -36.12 24.76 9.83
N THR A 289 -36.08 24.62 11.16
CA THR A 289 -34.86 24.17 11.85
C THR A 289 -34.51 22.73 11.50
N ILE A 290 -35.50 21.83 11.44
CA ILE A 290 -35.28 20.43 11.02
C ILE A 290 -34.72 20.36 9.59
N GLU A 291 -35.30 21.12 8.67
CA GLU A 291 -34.91 21.18 7.26
C GLU A 291 -33.46 21.68 7.09
N LYS A 292 -33.08 22.71 7.84
CA LYS A 292 -31.72 23.29 7.84
C LYS A 292 -30.64 22.24 8.11
N PHE A 293 -30.91 21.25 8.96
CA PHE A 293 -29.95 20.22 9.37
C PHE A 293 -30.25 18.84 8.76
N SER A 294 -31.00 18.78 7.66
CA SER A 294 -31.34 17.52 6.97
C SER A 294 -30.14 16.74 6.45
N ASN A 295 -29.03 17.43 6.13
CA ASN A 295 -27.83 16.85 5.53
C ASN A 295 -26.82 16.29 6.55
N ILE A 296 -27.06 16.41 7.86
CA ILE A 296 -26.15 15.90 8.89
C ILE A 296 -26.03 14.37 8.79
N ASN A 297 -24.81 13.87 8.62
CA ASN A 297 -24.53 12.44 8.45
C ASN A 297 -23.12 12.07 8.95
N LYS A 298 -22.83 10.77 9.06
CA LYS A 298 -21.58 10.26 9.64
C LYS A 298 -20.34 10.53 8.76
N ASP A 299 -20.52 10.56 7.44
CA ASP A 299 -19.41 10.51 6.48
C ASP A 299 -18.89 11.92 6.16
N ASN A 300 -19.79 12.91 6.12
CA ASN A 300 -19.48 14.26 5.66
C ASN A 300 -19.54 15.32 6.74
N SER A 301 -20.15 15.04 7.90
CA SER A 301 -20.22 16.01 8.99
C SER A 301 -19.01 15.86 9.93
N SER A 302 -18.44 16.99 10.31
CA SER A 302 -17.51 17.10 11.43
C SER A 302 -18.23 16.87 12.76
N ILE A 303 -17.48 16.53 13.80
CA ILE A 303 -17.98 16.40 15.17
C ILE A 303 -18.70 17.69 15.59
N LYS A 304 -18.08 18.85 15.33
CA LYS A 304 -18.64 20.16 15.67
C LYS A 304 -19.97 20.44 14.98
N GLU A 305 -20.10 20.11 13.69
CA GLU A 305 -21.37 20.30 12.96
C GLU A 305 -22.51 19.45 13.54
N ILE A 306 -22.21 18.22 13.98
CA ILE A 306 -23.22 17.35 14.61
C ILE A 306 -23.64 17.92 15.98
N GLU A 307 -22.69 18.43 16.76
CA GLU A 307 -22.96 19.07 18.07
C GLU A 307 -23.79 20.35 17.93
N ASP A 308 -23.40 21.24 17.01
CA ASP A 308 -24.10 22.49 16.72
C ASP A 308 -25.54 22.23 16.23
N ALA A 309 -25.71 21.24 15.33
CA ALA A 309 -27.02 20.84 14.84
C ALA A 309 -27.90 20.24 15.96
N THR A 310 -27.32 19.39 16.81
CA THR A 310 -28.03 18.79 17.95
C THR A 310 -28.52 19.86 18.92
N SER A 311 -27.66 20.83 19.26
CA SER A 311 -28.00 21.93 20.16
C SER A 311 -29.12 22.80 19.57
N SER A 312 -29.01 23.16 18.29
CA SER A 312 -30.03 23.94 17.58
C SER A 312 -31.40 23.25 17.55
N ILE A 313 -31.45 21.93 17.39
CA ILE A 313 -32.69 21.15 17.41
C ILE A 313 -33.33 21.14 18.81
N LYS A 314 -32.51 20.97 19.86
CA LYS A 314 -32.99 21.02 21.26
C LYS A 314 -33.55 22.40 21.61
N GLU A 315 -32.82 23.46 21.26
CA GLU A 315 -33.27 24.84 21.45
C GLU A 315 -34.59 25.12 20.71
N ALA A 316 -34.73 24.63 19.46
CA ALA A 316 -35.98 24.78 18.72
C ALA A 316 -37.17 24.12 19.43
N LYS A 317 -36.96 22.96 20.08
CA LYS A 317 -38.00 22.31 20.89
C LYS A 317 -38.36 23.15 22.12
N GLU A 318 -37.38 23.68 22.85
CA GLU A 318 -37.63 24.54 24.01
C GLU A 318 -38.37 25.83 23.65
N VAL A 319 -37.99 26.46 22.55
CA VAL A 319 -38.66 27.65 22.02
C VAL A 319 -40.10 27.32 21.66
N ALA A 320 -40.34 26.19 20.97
CA ALA A 320 -41.69 25.79 20.59
C ALA A 320 -42.58 25.50 21.81
N LEU A 321 -42.04 24.88 22.87
CA LEU A 321 -42.73 24.66 24.15
C LEU A 321 -43.16 25.98 24.80
N LYS A 322 -42.26 26.97 24.87
CA LYS A 322 -42.56 28.28 25.47
C LYS A 322 -43.60 29.05 24.65
N GLU A 323 -43.49 29.03 23.32
CA GLU A 323 -44.43 29.70 22.43
C GLU A 323 -45.82 29.02 22.46
N GLU A 324 -45.90 27.68 22.50
CA GLU A 324 -47.16 26.93 22.66
C GLU A 324 -47.90 27.35 23.93
N GLU A 325 -47.23 27.34 25.07
CA GLU A 325 -47.82 27.68 26.36
C GLU A 325 -48.30 29.14 26.41
N GLY A 326 -47.49 30.06 25.86
CA GLY A 326 -47.88 31.47 25.74
C GLY A 326 -49.14 31.66 24.89
N ILE A 327 -49.25 30.94 23.76
CA ILE A 327 -50.42 30.99 22.89
C ILE A 327 -51.65 30.37 23.57
N LYS A 328 -51.50 29.25 24.30
CA LYS A 328 -52.60 28.63 25.07
C LYS A 328 -53.17 29.59 26.11
N LYS A 329 -52.29 30.21 26.91
CA LYS A 329 -52.69 31.21 27.91
C LYS A 329 -53.40 32.38 27.24
N LEU A 330 -52.85 32.94 26.15
CA LEU A 330 -53.47 34.07 25.45
C LEU A 330 -54.86 33.72 24.88
N ASN A 331 -55.02 32.52 24.34
CA ASN A 331 -56.31 32.05 23.81
C ASN A 331 -57.35 31.91 24.92
N GLU A 332 -56.99 31.31 26.05
CA GLU A 332 -57.89 31.19 27.21
C GLU A 332 -58.27 32.56 27.80
N VAL A 333 -57.33 33.52 27.85
CA VAL A 333 -57.62 34.91 28.24
C VAL A 333 -58.65 35.54 27.30
N LEU A 334 -58.47 35.38 25.99
CA LEU A 334 -59.36 35.98 24.99
C LEU A 334 -60.77 35.38 25.07
N GLU A 335 -60.89 34.07 25.24
CA GLU A 335 -62.18 33.39 25.41
C GLU A 335 -62.86 33.78 26.74
N TYR A 336 -62.10 33.85 27.83
CA TYR A 336 -62.60 34.35 29.12
C TYR A 336 -63.15 35.78 28.98
N VAL A 337 -62.40 36.69 28.35
CA VAL A 337 -62.83 38.09 28.15
C VAL A 337 -64.09 38.17 27.30
N ASN A 338 -64.18 37.38 26.22
CA ASN A 338 -65.37 37.34 25.38
C ASN A 338 -66.60 36.87 26.15
N LYS A 339 -66.48 35.79 26.95
CA LYS A 339 -67.58 35.28 27.76
C LYS A 339 -67.95 36.22 28.89
N LYS A 340 -66.97 36.86 29.51
CA LYS A 340 -67.20 37.89 30.53
C LYS A 340 -68.04 39.04 29.94
N ASN A 341 -67.65 39.55 28.77
CA ASN A 341 -68.38 40.62 28.08
C ASN A 341 -69.80 40.16 27.69
N GLU A 342 -69.97 38.93 27.20
CA GLU A 342 -71.28 38.34 26.90
C GLU A 342 -72.20 38.34 28.14
N LEU A 343 -71.68 37.91 29.30
CA LEU A 343 -72.45 37.92 30.55
C LEU A 343 -72.80 39.33 31.01
N GLU A 344 -71.85 40.27 30.94
CA GLU A 344 -72.05 41.68 31.28
C GLU A 344 -73.17 42.32 30.43
N GLU A 345 -73.17 42.08 29.12
CA GLU A 345 -74.23 42.56 28.22
C GLU A 345 -75.58 41.91 28.53
N LEU A 346 -75.59 40.60 28.81
CA LEU A 346 -76.81 39.86 29.10
C LEU A 346 -77.47 40.33 30.41
N ILE A 347 -76.66 40.64 31.44
CA ILE A 347 -77.12 41.26 32.69
C ILE A 347 -77.74 42.64 32.40
N LYS A 348 -77.04 43.51 31.65
CA LYS A 348 -77.52 44.86 31.32
C LYS A 348 -78.83 44.87 30.52
N SER A 349 -79.01 43.88 29.63
CA SER A 349 -80.19 43.80 28.76
C SER A 349 -81.42 43.16 29.43
N SER A 350 -81.27 42.60 30.65
CA SER A 350 -82.34 41.89 31.35
C SER A 350 -83.23 42.83 32.19
N ASN A 351 -84.56 42.66 32.13
CA ASN A 351 -85.52 43.46 32.90
C ASN A 351 -85.47 43.12 34.40
N THR A 352 -85.11 44.12 35.21
CA THR A 352 -84.86 44.02 36.66
C THR A 352 -86.08 43.64 37.50
N GLN A 353 -87.30 43.85 37.03
CA GLN A 353 -88.52 43.59 37.82
C GLN A 353 -88.96 42.11 37.81
N SER A 354 -88.53 41.30 36.83
CA SER A 354 -88.98 39.91 36.67
C SER A 354 -87.89 38.86 36.93
N ASN A 355 -86.61 39.21 36.79
CA ASN A 355 -85.49 38.25 36.79
C ASN A 355 -84.48 38.51 37.93
N GLU A 356 -84.90 39.20 39.00
CA GLU A 356 -83.99 39.83 39.97
C GLU A 356 -83.00 38.85 40.63
N ASP A 357 -83.46 37.67 41.06
CA ASP A 357 -82.61 36.67 41.73
C ASP A 357 -81.57 36.05 40.78
N ALA A 358 -81.97 35.77 39.54
CA ALA A 358 -81.08 35.22 38.53
C ALA A 358 -80.00 36.25 38.13
N ILE A 359 -80.38 37.53 38.02
CA ILE A 359 -79.46 38.63 37.73
C ILE A 359 -78.45 38.81 38.88
N LYS A 360 -78.91 38.81 40.14
CA LYS A 360 -78.02 38.90 41.32
C LYS A 360 -77.01 37.75 41.37
N LYS A 361 -77.46 36.52 41.08
CA LYS A 361 -76.59 35.34 41.03
C LYS A 361 -75.54 35.48 39.93
N ALA A 362 -75.93 35.89 38.73
CA ALA A 362 -75.03 36.12 37.60
C ALA A 362 -74.00 37.22 37.89
N GLN A 363 -74.43 38.33 38.50
CA GLN A 363 -73.55 39.42 38.91
C GLN A 363 -72.51 38.95 39.93
N LYS A 364 -72.94 38.18 40.93
CA LYS A 364 -72.03 37.58 41.91
C LYS A 364 -70.99 36.68 41.23
N THR A 365 -71.41 35.80 40.31
CA THR A 365 -70.46 34.95 39.57
C THR A 365 -69.45 35.77 38.77
N LEU A 366 -69.88 36.87 38.16
CA LEU A 366 -69.00 37.79 37.43
C LEU A 366 -67.93 38.41 38.35
N ASP A 367 -68.35 38.88 39.53
CA ASP A 367 -67.46 39.50 40.52
C ASP A 367 -66.48 38.47 41.12
N ASP A 368 -66.97 37.28 41.50
CA ASP A 368 -66.16 36.18 42.04
C ASP A 368 -65.09 35.70 41.04
N ASN A 369 -65.37 35.82 39.73
CA ASN A 369 -64.46 35.38 38.68
C ASN A 369 -63.66 36.51 38.04
N LYS A 370 -63.71 37.73 38.58
CA LYS A 370 -62.93 38.86 38.09
C LYS A 370 -61.42 38.58 38.24
N ALA A 371 -60.66 38.80 37.18
CA ALA A 371 -59.20 38.77 37.23
C ALA A 371 -58.67 40.17 37.56
N THR A 372 -57.84 40.29 38.59
CA THR A 372 -57.21 41.56 39.01
C THR A 372 -55.87 41.80 38.32
N ASN A 373 -55.15 40.74 37.96
CA ASN A 373 -53.93 40.77 37.15
C ASN A 373 -53.92 39.59 36.17
N THR A 374 -53.88 39.87 34.87
CA THR A 374 -53.89 38.83 33.84
C THR A 374 -52.55 38.11 33.68
N ASP A 375 -51.48 38.70 34.17
CA ASP A 375 -50.12 38.19 33.98
C ASP A 375 -49.77 37.08 34.98
N GLU A 376 -50.42 37.04 36.15
CA GLU A 376 -50.17 36.07 37.23
C GLU A 376 -50.95 34.75 37.09
N LEU A 377 -52.05 34.75 36.33
CA LEU A 377 -52.91 33.57 36.19
C LEU A 377 -52.38 32.61 35.12
N SER A 378 -52.50 31.30 35.36
CA SER A 378 -52.16 30.25 34.38
C SER A 378 -53.27 30.09 33.33
N SER A 379 -52.97 29.41 32.22
CA SER A 379 -53.99 29.04 31.23
C SER A 379 -55.16 28.29 31.86
N LYS A 380 -54.89 27.44 32.86
CA LYS A 380 -55.90 26.63 33.56
C LYS A 380 -56.79 27.47 34.46
N ASP A 381 -56.24 28.51 35.10
CA ASP A 381 -57.03 29.43 35.94
C ASP A 381 -58.02 30.24 35.09
N PHE A 382 -57.61 30.67 33.89
CA PHE A 382 -58.51 31.33 32.95
C PHE A 382 -59.58 30.37 32.42
N GLU A 383 -59.22 29.12 32.11
CA GLU A 383 -60.16 28.10 31.67
C GLU A 383 -61.26 27.84 32.71
N GLU A 384 -60.89 27.74 33.99
CA GLU A 384 -61.83 27.54 35.09
C GLU A 384 -62.76 28.74 35.27
N LYS A 385 -62.21 29.96 35.28
CA LYS A 385 -62.99 31.20 35.34
C LYS A 385 -63.93 31.32 34.14
N ARG A 386 -63.49 30.97 32.93
CA ARG A 386 -64.32 30.94 31.70
C ARG A 386 -65.51 30.00 31.88
N LYS A 387 -65.27 28.76 32.33
CA LYS A 387 -66.33 27.76 32.56
C LYS A 387 -67.38 28.23 33.57
N ASN A 388 -66.96 28.90 34.64
CA ASN A 388 -67.87 29.47 35.64
C ASN A 388 -68.77 30.56 35.02
N ILE A 389 -68.19 31.44 34.21
CA ILE A 389 -68.94 32.49 33.49
C ILE A 389 -69.89 31.87 32.45
N GLU A 390 -69.44 30.89 31.68
CA GLU A 390 -70.28 30.18 30.69
C GLU A 390 -71.50 29.53 31.35
N LYS A 391 -71.31 28.89 32.49
CA LYS A 391 -72.40 28.31 33.27
C LYS A 391 -73.40 29.39 33.71
N ALA A 392 -72.92 30.53 34.20
CA ALA A 392 -73.79 31.65 34.59
C ALA A 392 -74.57 32.24 33.40
N ILE A 393 -73.94 32.34 32.22
CA ILE A 393 -74.63 32.76 30.98
C ILE A 393 -75.78 31.80 30.65
N ILE A 394 -75.53 30.49 30.69
CA ILE A 394 -76.55 29.46 30.39
C ILE A 394 -77.71 29.55 31.39
N GLU A 395 -77.40 29.61 32.69
CA GLU A 395 -78.42 29.71 33.75
C GLU A 395 -79.26 30.99 33.60
N LEU A 396 -78.64 32.14 33.32
CA LEU A 396 -79.35 33.40 33.16
C LEU A 396 -80.21 33.41 31.89
N LYS A 397 -79.71 32.89 30.76
CA LYS A 397 -80.50 32.72 29.52
C LYS A 397 -81.74 31.85 29.76
N ALA A 398 -81.58 30.72 30.45
CA ALA A 398 -82.69 29.82 30.77
C ALA A 398 -83.76 30.50 31.65
N ALA A 399 -83.34 31.27 32.67
CA ALA A 399 -84.25 32.00 33.54
C ALA A 399 -85.05 33.08 32.76
N ILE A 400 -84.38 33.83 31.87
CA ILE A 400 -85.03 34.81 31.00
C ILE A 400 -86.09 34.14 30.12
N GLU A 401 -85.79 32.96 29.57
CA GLU A 401 -86.71 32.24 28.69
C GLU A 401 -87.92 31.64 29.45
N ALA A 402 -87.71 31.09 30.63
CA ALA A 402 -88.78 30.55 31.48
C ALA A 402 -89.84 31.62 31.81
N ILE A 403 -89.41 32.85 32.06
CA ILE A 403 -90.31 33.97 32.39
C ILE A 403 -91.01 34.53 31.14
N LYS A 404 -90.36 34.49 29.97
CA LYS A 404 -91.06 34.76 28.71
C LYS A 404 -92.20 33.77 28.47
N LYS A 405 -91.99 32.49 28.80
CA LYS A 405 -93.01 31.44 28.67
C LYS A 405 -94.12 31.54 29.71
N SER A 406 -93.90 32.18 30.86
CA SER A 406 -94.93 32.38 31.89
C SER A 406 -95.77 33.66 31.70
N LYS A 407 -95.41 34.52 30.73
CA LYS A 407 -96.13 35.77 30.39
C LYS A 407 -96.95 35.69 29.10
N ASN A 408 -96.79 34.60 28.34
CA ASN A 408 -97.73 34.15 27.31
C ASN A 408 -98.63 33.07 27.91
#